data_AF-A0AA43QBR3-F1
#
_entry.id   AF-A0AA43QBR3-F1
#
_cell.length_a   1.000
_cell.length_b   1.000
_cell.length_c   1.000
_cell.angle_alpha   90.00
_cell.angle_beta   90.00
_cell.angle_gamma   90.00
#
_symmetry.space_group_name_H-M   'P 1'
#
loop_
_entity.id
_entity.type
_entity.pdbx_description
1 polymer ?
#
loop_
_entity_poly.entity_id
_entity_poly.type
_entity_poly.pdbx_seq_one_letter_code
_entity_poly.pdbx_strand_id
1 'polypeptide(L)'
;MAKSLAFWLEGSNSGDTSIELHFNYWLLNMGSKQEIDYLDVGVKFKSLESVNSINIFFPFEIKTNNYIDNLGLTLSNNRELIAAIFNARIDNLKTVSSNVFDICFVNNKKDKLRLFTQIELSDKDANNGVSISNQDGGSILSFPTTLIQLSEQKSSTAGEVETAFGYFRFRIKLSSEDKKSISQIYVSKDAKFLSRIESTEIVDFRVNEVRNLPNKIVSKLNNNSCISSVHFFLIRETNSEHKLSHSEFTPILFKNSLHLGY
;
A
#
# COMPACT_ATOMS: atom_id res chain seq x y z
N MET A 1 -6.41 18.97 11.45
CA MET A 1 -7.09 18.47 10.24
C MET A 1 -6.34 17.25 9.76
N ALA A 2 -7.03 16.23 9.26
CA ALA A 2 -6.38 15.08 8.65
C ALA A 2 -5.53 15.51 7.45
N LYS A 3 -4.36 14.91 7.30
CA LYS A 3 -3.44 15.19 6.18
C LYS A 3 -3.68 14.15 5.09
N SER A 4 -3.46 14.51 3.83
CA SER A 4 -3.61 13.57 2.71
C SER A 4 -2.28 12.88 2.40
N LEU A 5 -2.34 11.60 2.06
CA LEU A 5 -1.30 10.95 1.27
C LEU A 5 -1.38 11.48 -0.17
N ALA A 6 -0.29 11.33 -0.92
CA ALA A 6 -0.31 11.62 -2.35
C ALA A 6 0.36 10.50 -3.16
N PHE A 7 -0.10 10.32 -4.38
CA PHE A 7 0.44 9.38 -5.35
C PHE A 7 0.53 10.07 -6.71
N TRP A 8 1.67 9.94 -7.39
CA TRP A 8 1.81 10.37 -8.78
C TRP A 8 2.87 9.54 -9.50
N LEU A 9 2.80 9.61 -10.83
CA LEU A 9 3.80 9.05 -11.73
C LEU A 9 4.68 10.18 -12.24
N GLU A 10 5.99 10.02 -12.18
CA GLU A 10 6.93 10.95 -12.80
C GLU A 10 7.26 10.46 -14.20
N GLY A 11 7.07 11.29 -15.23
CA GLY A 11 7.27 10.92 -16.64
C GLY A 11 6.02 11.16 -17.50
N SER A 12 6.05 10.66 -18.74
CA SER A 12 4.90 10.75 -19.63
C SER A 12 4.00 9.53 -19.44
N ASN A 13 2.70 9.74 -19.21
CA ASN A 13 1.74 8.65 -19.15
C ASN A 13 1.24 8.32 -20.57
N SER A 14 1.38 7.07 -21.01
CA SER A 14 0.97 6.59 -22.34
C SER A 14 -0.55 6.36 -22.48
N GLY A 15 -1.35 6.67 -21.47
CA GLY A 15 -2.81 6.61 -21.51
C GLY A 15 -3.41 5.23 -21.18
N ASP A 16 -2.64 4.14 -21.29
CA ASP A 16 -3.04 2.78 -20.84
C ASP A 16 -2.50 2.45 -19.42
N THR A 17 -1.83 3.40 -18.75
CA THR A 17 -1.41 3.20 -17.37
C THR A 17 -2.60 3.24 -16.42
N SER A 18 -2.89 2.08 -15.82
CA SER A 18 -3.84 1.91 -14.72
C SER A 18 -3.09 1.54 -13.45
N ILE A 19 -3.44 2.18 -12.33
CA ILE A 19 -2.89 1.98 -11.00
C ILE A 19 -4.02 1.61 -10.03
N GLU A 20 -3.85 0.53 -9.28
CA GLU A 20 -4.68 0.17 -8.13
C GLU A 20 -3.83 0.29 -6.85
N LEU A 21 -4.32 1.05 -5.87
CA LEU A 21 -3.62 1.27 -4.60
C LEU A 21 -4.25 0.44 -3.48
N HIS A 22 -3.42 -0.25 -2.70
CA HIS A 22 -3.86 -1.14 -1.63
C HIS A 22 -3.26 -0.67 -0.31
N PHE A 23 -4.09 -0.19 0.60
CA PHE A 23 -3.70 0.29 1.92
C PHE A 23 -4.26 -0.64 2.99
N ASN A 24 -3.39 -1.19 3.84
CA ASN A 24 -3.84 -1.87 5.06
C ASN A 24 -3.31 -1.12 6.27
N TYR A 25 -4.21 -0.58 7.08
CA TYR A 25 -3.88 0.07 8.33
C TYR A 25 -4.12 -0.89 9.48
N TRP A 26 -3.03 -1.32 10.10
CA TRP A 26 -3.02 -2.26 11.22
C TRP A 26 -2.90 -1.49 12.53
N LEU A 27 -3.88 -1.70 13.41
CA LEU A 27 -3.95 -1.17 14.76
C LEU A 27 -4.26 -2.33 15.71
N LEU A 28 -3.22 -3.03 16.19
CA LEU A 28 -3.38 -4.20 17.06
C LEU A 28 -2.61 -4.03 18.37
N ASN A 29 -3.08 -4.73 19.41
CA ASN A 29 -2.49 -4.74 20.75
C ASN A 29 -2.34 -3.33 21.34
N MET A 30 -3.33 -2.47 21.10
CA MET A 30 -3.34 -1.06 21.52
C MET A 30 -3.12 -0.96 23.05
N GLY A 31 -2.16 -0.14 23.47
CA GLY A 31 -1.84 0.04 24.90
C GLY A 31 -0.97 -1.07 25.51
N SER A 32 -0.42 -1.97 24.71
CA SER A 32 0.53 -3.00 25.14
C SER A 32 1.98 -2.67 24.72
N LYS A 33 2.96 -3.43 25.25
CA LYS A 33 4.36 -3.34 24.80
C LYS A 33 4.59 -3.86 23.37
N GLN A 34 3.61 -4.53 22.78
CA GLN A 34 3.65 -5.12 21.44
C GLN A 34 2.63 -4.45 20.51
N GLU A 35 2.39 -3.16 20.71
CA GLU A 35 1.52 -2.35 19.85
C GLU A 35 2.00 -2.43 18.40
N ILE A 36 1.08 -2.78 17.50
CA ILE A 36 1.31 -2.90 16.07
C ILE A 36 0.58 -1.75 15.39
N ASP A 37 1.38 -0.81 14.91
CA ASP A 37 0.95 0.35 14.13
C ASP A 37 1.65 0.31 12.77
N TYR A 38 1.03 -0.36 11.80
CA TYR A 38 1.60 -0.52 10.47
C TYR A 38 0.68 0.05 9.40
N LEU A 39 1.28 0.72 8.42
CA LEU A 39 0.66 1.01 7.15
C LEU A 39 1.34 0.18 6.07
N ASP A 40 0.64 -0.84 5.59
CA ASP A 40 1.07 -1.51 4.37
C ASP A 40 0.58 -0.74 3.16
N VAL A 41 1.43 -0.63 2.15
CA VAL A 41 1.09 -0.01 0.87
C VAL A 41 1.46 -0.96 -0.25
N GLY A 42 0.48 -1.33 -1.05
CA GLY A 42 0.64 -2.11 -2.28
C GLY A 42 0.25 -1.28 -3.49
N VAL A 43 0.98 -1.46 -4.58
CA VAL A 43 0.72 -0.77 -5.85
C VAL A 43 0.65 -1.82 -6.95
N LYS A 44 -0.52 -1.97 -7.58
CA LYS A 44 -0.72 -2.81 -8.76
C LYS A 44 -0.80 -1.91 -10.00
N PHE A 45 -0.18 -2.32 -11.10
CA PHE A 45 -0.11 -1.49 -12.32
C PHE A 45 -0.14 -2.33 -13.59
N LYS A 46 -0.65 -1.79 -14.70
CA LYS A 46 -0.75 -2.50 -16.00
C LYS A 46 0.37 -2.15 -17.00
N SER A 47 0.88 -0.91 -17.00
CA SER A 47 1.98 -0.48 -17.88
C SER A 47 2.68 0.76 -17.34
N LEU A 48 4.01 0.82 -17.48
CA LEU A 48 4.88 1.91 -17.01
C LEU A 48 5.91 2.35 -18.07
N GLU A 49 5.69 2.04 -19.36
CA GLU A 49 6.71 2.20 -20.43
C GLU A 49 7.33 3.60 -20.56
N SER A 50 6.57 4.65 -20.26
CA SER A 50 7.03 6.05 -20.33
C SER A 50 7.12 6.74 -18.96
N VAL A 51 6.98 5.96 -17.89
CA VAL A 51 7.06 6.41 -16.50
C VAL A 51 8.47 6.15 -15.98
N ASN A 52 9.08 7.17 -15.38
CA ASN A 52 10.42 7.10 -14.79
C ASN A 52 10.35 6.58 -13.34
N SER A 53 9.38 7.05 -12.57
CA SER A 53 9.17 6.56 -11.20
C SER A 53 7.72 6.62 -10.75
N ILE A 54 7.40 5.73 -9.82
CA ILE A 54 6.18 5.78 -9.01
C ILE A 54 6.53 6.50 -7.71
N ASN A 55 5.74 7.50 -7.32
CA ASN A 55 6.03 8.31 -6.16
C ASN A 55 4.85 8.34 -5.19
N ILE A 56 5.15 8.22 -3.90
CA ILE A 56 4.15 8.24 -2.82
C ILE A 56 4.60 9.22 -1.76
N PHE A 57 3.79 10.24 -1.50
CA PHE A 57 3.96 11.17 -0.41
C PHE A 57 3.19 10.72 0.82
N PHE A 58 3.88 10.71 1.95
CA PHE A 58 3.35 10.44 3.27
C PHE A 58 3.42 11.71 4.11
N PRO A 59 2.32 12.10 4.79
CA PRO A 59 2.25 13.34 5.55
C PRO A 59 2.96 13.29 6.93
N PHE A 60 4.00 12.47 7.02
CA PHE A 60 4.82 12.18 8.21
C PHE A 60 6.21 11.71 7.76
N GLU A 61 7.16 11.64 8.69
CA GLU A 61 8.56 11.32 8.40
C GLU A 61 8.78 9.80 8.29
N ILE A 62 9.31 9.35 7.16
CA ILE A 62 9.81 8.00 6.94
C ILE A 62 11.33 8.00 7.13
N LYS A 63 11.79 7.02 7.89
CA LYS A 63 13.20 6.76 8.22
C LYS A 63 13.56 5.37 7.71
N THR A 64 14.83 5.13 7.42
CA THR A 64 15.30 3.82 6.94
C THR A 64 14.85 2.66 7.83
N ASN A 65 14.81 2.85 9.15
CA ASN A 65 14.42 1.81 10.11
C ASN A 65 12.91 1.58 10.24
N ASN A 66 12.08 2.46 9.69
CA ASN A 66 10.62 2.31 9.72
C ASN A 66 10.05 1.86 8.37
N TYR A 67 10.86 1.86 7.32
CA TYR A 67 10.54 1.25 6.03
C TYR A 67 10.89 -0.24 6.04
N ILE A 68 9.94 -1.09 5.64
CA ILE A 68 10.06 -2.55 5.57
C ILE A 68 9.68 -2.99 4.15
N ASP A 69 10.66 -3.43 3.38
CA ASP A 69 10.59 -3.81 1.96
C ASP A 69 10.25 -5.30 1.72
N ASN A 70 10.49 -6.16 2.71
CA ASN A 70 10.40 -7.61 2.55
C ASN A 70 8.98 -8.20 2.43
N LEU A 71 7.94 -7.35 2.38
CA LEU A 71 6.57 -7.84 2.23
C LEU A 71 6.34 -8.57 0.90
N GLY A 72 6.98 -8.15 -0.19
CA GLY A 72 6.94 -8.90 -1.45
C GLY A 72 7.42 -10.35 -1.28
N LEU A 73 8.57 -10.54 -0.63
CA LEU A 73 9.12 -11.87 -0.35
C LEU A 73 8.25 -12.68 0.63
N THR A 74 7.63 -12.00 1.59
CA THR A 74 6.67 -12.64 2.52
C THR A 74 5.45 -13.17 1.75
N LEU A 75 4.95 -12.40 0.77
CA LEU A 75 3.84 -12.80 -0.07
C LEU A 75 4.21 -13.98 -0.98
N SER A 76 5.38 -13.96 -1.63
CA SER A 76 5.80 -15.06 -2.51
C SER A 76 5.87 -16.40 -1.78
N ASN A 77 6.13 -16.40 -0.48
CA ASN A 77 6.20 -17.62 0.33
C ASN A 77 4.85 -18.04 0.94
N ASN A 78 3.78 -17.22 0.78
CA ASN A 78 2.49 -17.47 1.41
C ASN A 78 1.31 -17.23 0.45
N ARG A 79 0.82 -18.33 -0.12
CA ARG A 79 -0.33 -18.33 -1.04
C ARG A 79 -1.62 -17.81 -0.40
N GLU A 80 -1.85 -18.08 0.87
CA GLU A 80 -3.06 -17.63 1.56
C GLU A 80 -3.09 -16.10 1.69
N LEU A 81 -1.95 -15.48 1.95
CA LEU A 81 -1.84 -14.01 2.01
C LEU A 81 -2.09 -13.36 0.65
N ILE A 82 -1.51 -13.90 -0.43
CA ILE A 82 -1.78 -13.41 -1.79
C ILE A 82 -3.28 -13.56 -2.10
N ALA A 83 -3.87 -14.72 -1.79
CA ALA A 83 -5.29 -14.97 -2.04
C ALA A 83 -6.19 -14.00 -1.27
N ALA A 84 -5.83 -13.66 -0.03
CA ALA A 84 -6.55 -12.69 0.78
C ALA A 84 -6.45 -11.25 0.23
N ILE A 85 -5.25 -10.82 -0.22
CA ILE A 85 -5.04 -9.47 -0.77
C ILE A 85 -5.85 -9.25 -2.05
N PHE A 86 -5.86 -10.24 -2.94
CA PHE A 86 -6.53 -10.13 -4.25
C PHE A 86 -7.94 -10.72 -4.27
N ASN A 87 -8.42 -11.22 -3.12
CA ASN A 87 -9.70 -11.92 -3.00
C ASN A 87 -9.90 -12.98 -4.10
N ALA A 88 -8.85 -13.75 -4.40
CA ALA A 88 -8.79 -14.64 -5.55
C ALA A 88 -8.05 -15.93 -5.22
N ARG A 89 -8.48 -17.05 -5.81
CA ARG A 89 -7.76 -18.32 -5.69
C ARG A 89 -6.56 -18.34 -6.63
N ILE A 90 -5.42 -18.75 -6.10
CA ILE A 90 -4.18 -18.90 -6.86
C ILE A 90 -4.17 -20.28 -7.51
N ASP A 91 -3.91 -20.29 -8.81
CA ASP A 91 -3.69 -21.51 -9.59
C ASP A 91 -2.22 -21.92 -9.51
N ASN A 92 -1.33 -20.97 -9.84
CA ASN A 92 0.10 -21.21 -9.88
C ASN A 92 0.89 -19.99 -9.38
N LEU A 93 2.06 -20.26 -8.82
CA LEU A 93 3.08 -19.29 -8.46
C LEU A 93 4.41 -19.78 -9.04
N LYS A 94 4.99 -19.01 -9.97
CA LYS A 94 6.23 -19.33 -10.65
C LYS A 94 7.30 -18.30 -10.35
N THR A 95 8.45 -18.75 -9.85
CA THR A 95 9.65 -17.92 -9.74
C THR A 95 10.20 -17.63 -11.13
N VAL A 96 10.32 -16.36 -11.51
CA VAL A 96 10.93 -15.90 -12.77
C VAL A 96 12.41 -15.62 -12.57
N SER A 97 12.75 -14.97 -11.46
CA SER A 97 14.11 -14.73 -10.98
C SER A 97 14.10 -14.68 -9.44
N SER A 98 15.24 -14.44 -8.80
CA SER A 98 15.33 -14.37 -7.33
C SER A 98 14.34 -13.39 -6.69
N ASN A 99 14.00 -12.32 -7.39
CA ASN A 99 13.20 -11.20 -6.86
C ASN A 99 11.89 -10.94 -7.61
N VAL A 100 11.50 -11.85 -8.52
CA VAL A 100 10.34 -11.68 -9.39
C VAL A 100 9.57 -12.99 -9.49
N PHE A 101 8.27 -12.91 -9.22
CA PHE A 101 7.36 -14.05 -9.20
C PHE A 101 6.12 -13.78 -10.04
N ASP A 102 5.73 -14.72 -10.89
CA ASP A 102 4.47 -14.66 -11.64
C ASP A 102 3.39 -15.45 -10.89
N ILE A 103 2.24 -14.81 -10.68
CA ILE A 103 1.05 -15.36 -10.03
C ILE A 103 -0.04 -15.50 -11.08
N CYS A 104 -0.64 -16.69 -11.17
CA CYS A 104 -1.82 -16.96 -11.98
C CYS A 104 -3.01 -17.24 -11.07
N PHE A 105 -4.17 -16.67 -11.38
CA PHE A 105 -5.39 -16.90 -10.63
C PHE A 105 -6.32 -17.90 -11.35
N VAL A 106 -6.99 -18.76 -10.60
CA VAL A 106 -7.83 -19.87 -11.13
C VAL A 106 -8.90 -19.37 -12.10
N ASN A 107 -9.54 -18.25 -11.78
CA ASN A 107 -10.64 -17.68 -12.56
C ASN A 107 -10.18 -16.65 -13.60
N ASN A 108 -8.88 -16.40 -13.71
CA ASN A 108 -8.35 -15.37 -14.60
C ASN A 108 -7.01 -15.82 -15.21
N LYS A 109 -7.09 -16.79 -16.12
CA LYS A 109 -5.90 -17.36 -16.79
C LYS A 109 -5.21 -16.39 -17.76
N LYS A 110 -5.89 -15.30 -18.14
CA LYS A 110 -5.38 -14.28 -19.08
C LYS A 110 -4.66 -13.13 -18.39
N ASP A 111 -4.98 -12.87 -17.12
CA ASP A 111 -4.32 -11.85 -16.31
C ASP A 111 -3.24 -12.49 -15.44
N LYS A 112 -1.98 -12.25 -15.81
CA LYS A 112 -0.83 -12.60 -14.98
C LYS A 112 -0.50 -11.44 -14.06
N LEU A 113 -0.22 -11.74 -12.79
CA LEU A 113 0.30 -10.75 -11.85
C LEU A 113 1.76 -11.05 -11.55
N ARG A 114 2.65 -10.14 -11.93
CA ARG A 114 4.08 -10.17 -11.62
C ARG A 114 4.35 -9.43 -10.32
N LEU A 115 4.74 -10.17 -9.30
CA LEU A 115 5.16 -9.66 -8.00
C LEU A 115 6.65 -9.32 -8.02
N PHE A 116 6.99 -8.08 -7.66
CA PHE A 116 8.35 -7.58 -7.50
C PHE A 116 8.70 -7.48 -6.01
N THR A 117 9.87 -7.98 -5.64
CA THR A 117 10.35 -7.96 -4.24
C THR A 117 11.57 -7.05 -4.03
N GLN A 118 12.22 -6.61 -5.11
CA GLN A 118 13.40 -5.74 -5.12
C GLN A 118 13.04 -4.27 -4.96
N ILE A 119 12.53 -3.92 -3.78
CA ILE A 119 12.15 -2.54 -3.43
C ILE A 119 12.96 -2.04 -2.22
N GLU A 120 14.18 -2.53 -2.06
CA GLU A 120 15.09 -2.07 -1.02
C GLU A 120 15.50 -0.61 -1.24
N LEU A 121 15.87 0.06 -0.15
CA LEU A 121 16.35 1.43 -0.24
C LEU A 121 17.70 1.48 -0.95
N SER A 122 17.87 2.49 -1.82
CA SER A 122 19.16 2.78 -2.42
C SER A 122 20.16 3.19 -1.34
N ASP A 123 21.36 2.62 -1.38
CA ASP A 123 22.52 3.25 -0.73
C ASP A 123 22.73 4.64 -1.33
N LYS A 124 23.19 5.60 -0.53
CA LYS A 124 23.29 7.02 -0.90
C LYS A 124 24.12 7.27 -2.17
N ASP A 125 24.92 6.30 -2.60
CA ASP A 125 25.83 6.37 -3.74
C ASP A 125 25.39 5.50 -4.94
N ALA A 126 24.29 4.75 -4.85
CA ALA A 126 23.82 3.85 -5.90
C ALA A 126 22.38 4.19 -6.34
N ASN A 127 22.20 4.68 -7.58
CA ASN A 127 20.89 5.03 -8.15
C ASN A 127 19.99 3.82 -8.52
N ASN A 128 20.11 2.71 -7.79
CA ASN A 128 19.52 1.41 -8.15
C ASN A 128 18.48 0.91 -7.14
N GLY A 129 17.86 1.79 -6.34
CA GLY A 129 16.90 1.39 -5.31
C GLY A 129 15.82 2.44 -5.05
N VAL A 130 14.97 2.17 -4.06
CA VAL A 130 13.93 3.11 -3.60
C VAL A 130 14.58 4.25 -2.84
N SER A 131 14.17 5.49 -3.12
CA SER A 131 14.71 6.66 -2.43
C SER A 131 13.69 7.29 -1.49
N ILE A 132 14.18 7.83 -0.37
CA ILE A 132 13.40 8.60 0.61
C ILE A 132 13.84 10.06 0.55
N SER A 133 12.92 10.98 0.29
CA SER A 133 13.14 12.42 0.42
C SER A 133 12.21 13.01 1.46
N ASN A 134 12.77 13.57 2.53
CA ASN A 134 12.02 14.25 3.58
C ASN A 134 11.89 15.73 3.22
N GLN A 135 10.69 16.15 2.84
CA GLN A 135 10.42 17.51 2.39
C GLN A 135 8.96 17.91 2.64
N ASP A 136 8.72 19.22 2.74
CA ASP A 136 7.38 19.81 2.78
C ASP A 136 6.47 19.25 3.89
N GLY A 137 7.05 18.88 5.04
CA GLY A 137 6.33 18.38 6.21
C GLY A 137 5.90 16.91 6.12
N GLY A 138 6.55 16.14 5.23
CA GLY A 138 6.37 14.70 5.08
C GLY A 138 7.55 14.04 4.37
N SER A 139 7.30 12.84 3.84
CA SER A 139 8.29 12.03 3.14
C SER A 139 7.77 11.56 1.79
N ILE A 140 8.65 11.54 0.80
CA ILE A 140 8.39 10.98 -0.52
C ILE A 140 9.19 9.69 -0.65
N LEU A 141 8.50 8.59 -0.92
CA LEU A 141 9.11 7.37 -1.44
C LEU A 141 9.03 7.40 -2.97
N SER A 142 10.17 7.28 -3.63
CA SER A 142 10.25 7.21 -5.09
C SER A 142 10.81 5.85 -5.51
N PHE A 143 10.03 5.14 -6.33
CA PHE A 143 10.32 3.81 -6.86
C PHE A 143 10.67 3.95 -8.34
N PRO A 144 11.96 3.88 -8.72
CA PRO A 144 12.36 3.86 -10.12
C PRO A 144 11.70 2.71 -10.87
N THR A 145 11.15 2.97 -12.06
CA THR A 145 10.48 1.92 -12.85
C THR A 145 11.44 0.85 -13.36
N THR A 146 12.74 1.13 -13.39
CA THR A 146 13.82 0.17 -13.63
C THR A 146 13.80 -1.01 -12.66
N LEU A 147 13.28 -0.83 -11.44
CA LEU A 147 13.12 -1.91 -10.45
C LEU A 147 11.96 -2.85 -10.75
N ILE A 148 10.96 -2.37 -11.50
CA ILE A 148 9.63 -2.98 -11.62
C ILE A 148 9.18 -3.08 -13.07
N GLN A 149 10.12 -3.38 -13.98
CA GLN A 149 9.82 -3.52 -15.40
C GLN A 149 9.04 -4.81 -15.68
N LEU A 150 7.89 -4.67 -16.34
CA LEU A 150 7.21 -5.77 -16.97
C LEU A 150 7.93 -6.08 -18.28
N SER A 151 8.71 -7.16 -18.32
CA SER A 151 9.24 -7.64 -19.61
C SER A 151 8.07 -8.09 -20.48
N GLU A 152 8.00 -7.56 -21.70
CA GLU A 152 7.06 -8.03 -22.72
C GLU A 152 7.30 -9.54 -22.96
N GLN A 153 6.38 -10.38 -22.49
CA GLN A 153 6.28 -11.71 -23.07
C GLN A 153 5.54 -11.54 -24.40
N LYS A 154 6.29 -11.38 -25.49
CA LYS A 154 5.74 -11.61 -26.83
C LYS A 154 5.22 -13.05 -26.84
N SER A 155 3.90 -13.21 -26.80
CA SER A 155 3.29 -14.52 -26.90
C SER A 155 3.69 -15.13 -28.26
N SER A 156 4.24 -16.34 -28.22
CA SER A 156 4.68 -17.09 -29.41
C SER A 156 3.52 -17.62 -30.26
N THR A 157 2.28 -17.26 -29.91
CA THR A 157 1.04 -17.58 -30.62
C THR A 157 0.33 -16.29 -31.01
N ALA A 158 0.35 -15.99 -32.31
CA ALA A 158 -0.35 -14.85 -32.89
C ALA A 158 -1.84 -14.85 -32.50
N GLY A 159 -2.24 -13.93 -31.62
CA GLY A 159 -3.66 -13.62 -31.39
C GLY A 159 -4.10 -13.34 -29.96
N GLU A 160 -3.35 -13.75 -28.92
CA GLU A 160 -3.72 -13.45 -27.53
C GLU A 160 -2.70 -12.51 -26.88
N VAL A 161 -3.14 -11.28 -26.60
CA VAL A 161 -2.41 -10.30 -25.78
C VAL A 161 -2.62 -10.69 -24.32
N GLU A 162 -1.59 -11.24 -23.71
CA GLU A 162 -1.58 -11.54 -22.29
C GLU A 162 -1.45 -10.22 -21.52
N THR A 163 -2.42 -9.91 -20.65
CA THR A 163 -2.35 -8.69 -19.83
C THR A 163 -1.52 -9.01 -18.59
N ALA A 164 -0.33 -8.42 -18.51
CA ALA A 164 0.54 -8.55 -17.34
C ALA A 164 0.34 -7.33 -16.43
N PHE A 165 -0.04 -7.58 -15.18
CA PHE A 165 -0.02 -6.58 -14.13
C PHE A 165 1.27 -6.72 -13.32
N GLY A 166 1.89 -5.63 -12.93
CA GLY A 166 2.93 -5.60 -11.91
C GLY A 166 2.36 -5.31 -10.53
N TYR A 167 2.99 -5.82 -9.49
CA TYR A 167 2.65 -5.51 -8.11
C TYR A 167 3.88 -5.50 -7.21
N PHE A 168 3.96 -4.52 -6.32
CA PHE A 168 4.89 -4.53 -5.20
C PHE A 168 4.18 -4.06 -3.93
N ARG A 169 4.71 -4.43 -2.77
CA ARG A 169 4.14 -4.08 -1.47
C ARG A 169 5.24 -3.89 -0.44
N PHE A 170 5.11 -2.84 0.36
CA PHE A 170 6.00 -2.53 1.48
C PHE A 170 5.17 -2.14 2.71
N ARG A 171 5.84 -2.00 3.85
CA ARG A 171 5.24 -1.60 5.13
C ARG A 171 5.99 -0.43 5.72
N ILE A 172 5.23 0.49 6.31
CA ILE A 172 5.75 1.56 7.15
C ILE A 172 5.35 1.29 8.59
N LYS A 173 6.34 1.29 9.49
CA LYS A 173 6.13 1.32 10.93
C LYS A 173 5.81 2.75 11.38
N LEU A 174 4.64 2.92 11.96
CA LEU A 174 4.16 4.22 12.41
C LEU A 174 4.53 4.42 13.87
N SER A 175 5.00 5.62 14.19
CA SER A 175 5.03 6.10 15.58
C SER A 175 3.67 6.64 16.00
N SER A 176 3.50 6.87 17.30
CA SER A 176 2.28 7.49 17.83
C SER A 176 2.03 8.91 17.27
N GLU A 177 3.06 9.61 16.80
CA GLU A 177 2.91 10.91 16.14
C GLU A 177 2.48 10.76 14.68
N ASP A 178 3.05 9.78 13.95
CA ASP A 178 2.68 9.51 12.56
C ASP A 178 1.20 9.13 12.46
N LYS A 179 0.70 8.35 13.43
CA LYS A 179 -0.72 7.99 13.56
C LYS A 179 -1.64 9.20 13.53
N LYS A 180 -1.27 10.32 14.18
CA LYS A 180 -2.10 11.54 14.23
C LYS A 180 -2.34 12.16 12.86
N SER A 181 -1.53 11.81 11.86
CA SER A 181 -1.70 12.26 10.48
C SER A 181 -2.74 11.44 9.70
N ILE A 182 -3.08 10.22 10.16
CA ILE A 182 -4.01 9.28 9.53
C ILE A 182 -5.29 9.09 10.38
N SER A 183 -5.17 9.09 11.71
CA SER A 183 -6.28 8.89 12.65
C SER A 183 -6.26 9.88 13.80
N GLN A 184 -7.44 10.21 14.32
CA GLN A 184 -7.64 11.09 15.46
C GLN A 184 -8.37 10.33 16.57
N ILE A 185 -7.76 10.25 17.75
CA ILE A 185 -8.37 9.61 18.93
C ILE A 185 -9.08 10.68 19.76
N TYR A 186 -10.38 10.50 19.96
CA TYR A 186 -11.19 11.28 20.87
C TYR A 186 -11.53 10.46 22.12
N VAL A 187 -11.12 10.94 23.30
CA VAL A 187 -11.46 10.32 24.57
C VAL A 187 -12.53 11.19 25.25
N SER A 188 -13.65 10.59 25.65
CA SER A 188 -14.68 11.32 26.39
C SER A 188 -14.12 11.86 27.71
N LYS A 189 -14.41 13.12 28.03
CA LYS A 189 -13.96 13.78 29.28
C LYS A 189 -14.52 13.08 30.53
N ASP A 190 -15.67 12.41 30.38
CA ASP A 190 -16.37 11.73 31.48
C ASP A 190 -15.91 10.28 31.67
N ALA A 191 -15.02 9.77 30.82
CA ALA A 191 -14.49 8.40 30.90
C ALA A 191 -13.80 8.10 32.24
N LYS A 192 -13.21 9.11 32.88
CA LYS A 192 -12.59 9.01 34.21
C LYS A 192 -13.62 8.88 35.34
N PHE A 193 -14.84 9.38 35.15
CA PHE A 193 -15.91 9.35 36.16
C PHE A 193 -16.80 8.10 36.02
N LEU A 194 -16.96 7.57 34.81
CA LEU A 194 -17.88 6.46 34.53
C LEU A 194 -17.24 5.08 34.61
N SER A 195 -15.96 4.96 35.02
CA SER A 195 -15.19 3.68 35.04
C SER A 195 -15.21 2.90 33.72
N ARG A 196 -15.60 3.56 32.63
CA ARG A 196 -15.74 3.00 31.29
C ARG A 196 -14.88 3.85 30.37
N ILE A 197 -13.74 3.30 29.96
CA ILE A 197 -12.86 3.97 29.00
C ILE A 197 -13.49 3.75 27.61
N GLU A 198 -14.40 4.66 27.24
CA GLU A 198 -14.87 4.77 25.86
C GLU A 198 -13.99 5.79 25.13
N SER A 199 -13.23 5.30 24.15
CA SER A 199 -12.48 6.14 23.22
C SER A 199 -13.01 5.90 21.81
N THR A 200 -13.22 6.98 21.08
CA THR A 200 -13.62 6.95 19.67
C THR A 200 -12.42 7.35 18.86
N GLU A 201 -11.87 6.42 18.08
CA GLU A 201 -10.87 6.74 17.07
C GLU A 201 -11.56 6.95 15.72
N ILE A 202 -11.32 8.12 15.14
CA ILE A 202 -11.77 8.48 13.79
C ILE A 202 -10.56 8.32 12.87
N VAL A 203 -10.62 7.32 12.00
CA VAL A 203 -9.63 7.14 10.93
C VAL A 203 -10.10 7.94 9.71
N ASP A 204 -9.32 8.93 9.29
CA ASP A 204 -9.62 9.81 8.16
C ASP A 204 -8.52 9.63 7.11
N PHE A 205 -8.74 8.65 6.22
CA PHE A 205 -7.79 8.29 5.18
C PHE A 205 -8.08 9.03 3.88
N ARG A 206 -7.10 9.79 3.38
CA ARG A 206 -7.22 10.60 2.17
C ARG A 206 -6.03 10.38 1.25
N VAL A 207 -6.29 10.25 -0.05
CA VAL A 207 -5.27 10.14 -1.10
C VAL A 207 -5.56 11.20 -2.15
N ASN A 208 -4.55 11.98 -2.52
CA ASN A 208 -4.63 13.04 -3.53
C ASN A 208 -5.69 14.13 -3.27
N GLU A 209 -6.09 14.36 -2.01
CA GLU A 209 -6.97 15.50 -1.66
C GLU A 209 -6.16 16.80 -1.61
N VAL A 210 -6.28 17.60 -2.67
CA VAL A 210 -5.49 18.83 -2.91
C VAL A 210 -5.50 19.79 -1.72
N ARG A 211 -6.65 19.93 -1.04
CA ARG A 211 -6.80 20.84 0.11
C ARG A 211 -5.98 20.44 1.34
N ASN A 212 -5.52 19.20 1.40
CA ASN A 212 -4.78 18.63 2.53
C ASN A 212 -3.33 18.29 2.19
N LEU A 213 -2.82 18.79 1.06
CA LEU A 213 -1.45 18.56 0.59
C LEU A 213 -0.61 19.84 0.57
N PRO A 214 0.72 19.76 0.77
CA PRO A 214 1.62 20.88 0.53
C PRO A 214 1.61 21.31 -0.94
N ASN A 215 1.69 22.63 -1.21
CA ASN A 215 1.63 23.17 -2.58
C ASN A 215 2.65 22.54 -3.55
N LYS A 216 3.86 22.21 -3.07
CA LYS A 216 4.89 21.54 -3.89
C LYS A 216 4.54 20.11 -4.26
N ILE A 217 3.72 19.43 -3.46
CA ILE A 217 3.20 18.09 -3.78
C ILE A 217 2.04 18.23 -4.76
N VAL A 218 1.15 19.20 -4.55
CA VAL A 218 0.04 19.50 -5.48
C VAL A 218 0.55 19.73 -6.90
N SER A 219 1.64 20.48 -7.08
CA SER A 219 2.23 20.71 -8.40
C SER A 219 2.77 19.45 -9.10
N LYS A 220 2.95 18.34 -8.38
CA LYS A 220 3.39 17.05 -8.92
C LYS A 220 2.24 16.14 -9.33
N LEU A 221 1.00 16.44 -8.90
CA LEU A 221 -0.20 15.63 -9.21
C LEU A 221 -0.72 15.81 -10.65
N ASN A 222 0.16 16.14 -11.59
CA ASN A 222 -0.23 16.33 -12.98
C ASN A 222 -0.79 15.02 -13.53
N ASN A 223 -2.11 15.00 -13.81
CA ASN A 223 -2.89 13.87 -14.30
C ASN A 223 -3.11 12.70 -13.30
N ASN A 224 -3.95 12.94 -12.28
CA ASN A 224 -4.50 11.90 -11.39
C ASN A 224 -5.36 10.82 -12.09
N SER A 225 -5.49 10.84 -13.42
CA SER A 225 -6.37 9.92 -14.17
C SER A 225 -5.88 8.47 -14.22
N CYS A 226 -4.67 8.18 -13.72
CA CYS A 226 -4.11 6.83 -13.73
C CYS A 226 -4.59 5.94 -12.58
N ILE A 227 -5.10 6.51 -11.47
CA ILE A 227 -5.60 5.72 -10.33
C ILE A 227 -7.00 5.21 -10.67
N SER A 228 -7.13 3.90 -10.90
CA SER A 228 -8.40 3.25 -11.22
C SER A 228 -9.14 2.78 -9.96
N SER A 229 -8.42 2.41 -8.91
CA SER A 229 -9.02 2.04 -7.61
C SER A 229 -8.12 2.34 -6.41
N VAL A 230 -8.76 2.52 -5.26
CA VAL A 230 -8.10 2.61 -3.95
C VAL A 230 -8.83 1.65 -2.99
N HIS A 231 -8.12 0.62 -2.54
CA HIS A 231 -8.59 -0.35 -1.56
C HIS A 231 -8.01 0.01 -0.19
N PHE A 232 -8.88 0.22 0.79
CA PHE A 232 -8.48 0.53 2.16
C PHE A 232 -9.05 -0.50 3.14
N PHE A 233 -8.17 -1.16 3.88
CA PHE A 233 -8.52 -2.11 4.94
C PHE A 233 -8.06 -1.57 6.29
N LEU A 234 -9.01 -1.44 7.23
CA LEU A 234 -8.74 -1.16 8.63
C LEU A 234 -8.75 -2.48 9.41
N ILE A 235 -7.62 -2.80 10.06
CA ILE A 235 -7.45 -4.06 10.80
C ILE A 235 -7.26 -3.73 12.27
N ARG A 236 -8.22 -4.15 13.10
CA ARG A 236 -8.27 -3.86 14.54
C ARG A 236 -8.92 -4.98 15.32
N GLU A 237 -8.73 -4.96 16.64
CA GLU A 237 -9.31 -5.94 17.55
C GLU A 237 -10.84 -5.83 17.62
N THR A 238 -11.50 -6.98 17.82
CA THR A 238 -12.97 -7.15 17.78
C THR A 238 -13.73 -6.39 18.86
N ASN A 239 -13.08 -5.90 19.90
CA ASN A 239 -13.72 -5.16 21.00
C ASN A 239 -14.07 -3.71 20.62
N SER A 240 -14.28 -3.48 19.33
CA SER A 240 -14.34 -2.20 18.66
C SER A 240 -15.67 -2.06 17.93
N GLU A 241 -16.48 -1.07 18.31
CA GLU A 241 -17.70 -0.76 17.56
C GLU A 241 -17.36 0.16 16.36
N HIS A 242 -17.92 -0.13 15.18
CA HIS A 242 -17.65 0.59 13.95
C HIS A 242 -18.87 1.41 13.50
N LYS A 243 -18.66 2.69 13.18
CA LYS A 243 -19.67 3.57 12.56
C LYS A 243 -19.06 4.24 11.34
N LEU A 244 -19.72 4.13 10.19
CA LEU A 244 -19.25 4.64 8.89
C LEU A 244 -20.16 5.78 8.41
N SER A 245 -19.60 6.78 7.73
CA SER A 245 -20.33 7.99 7.34
C SER A 245 -20.42 8.25 5.83
N HIS A 246 -19.84 7.43 4.93
CA HIS A 246 -19.93 7.61 3.47
C HIS A 246 -19.93 6.28 2.65
N SER A 247 -20.89 6.19 1.70
CA SER A 247 -21.08 5.26 0.55
C SER A 247 -20.97 3.73 0.74
N GLU A 248 -21.55 2.97 -0.20
CA GLU A 248 -21.69 1.51 -0.21
C GLU A 248 -20.35 0.76 -0.07
N PHE A 249 -19.97 0.46 1.17
CA PHE A 249 -18.88 -0.43 1.52
C PHE A 249 -19.45 -1.81 1.88
N THR A 250 -18.93 -2.88 1.26
CA THR A 250 -19.23 -4.26 1.69
C THR A 250 -18.14 -4.70 2.66
N PRO A 251 -18.39 -4.79 3.98
CA PRO A 251 -17.38 -5.23 4.94
C PRO A 251 -16.99 -6.69 4.71
N ILE A 252 -15.71 -6.94 4.45
CA ILE A 252 -15.12 -8.28 4.49
C ILE A 252 -14.50 -8.46 5.88
N LEU A 253 -15.17 -9.25 6.73
CA LEU A 253 -14.67 -9.64 8.05
C LEU A 253 -13.61 -10.75 7.91
N PHE A 254 -12.34 -10.40 8.10
CA PHE A 254 -11.28 -11.41 8.27
C PHE A 254 -11.20 -11.83 9.74
N LYS A 255 -11.77 -12.99 10.09
CA LYS A 255 -11.47 -13.69 11.34
C LYS A 255 -10.23 -14.56 11.13
N ASN A 256 -9.04 -14.03 11.42
CA ASN A 256 -7.83 -14.85 11.54
C ASN A 256 -7.49 -15.05 13.02
N SER A 257 -7.79 -16.24 13.54
CA SER A 257 -7.19 -16.77 14.76
C SER A 257 -5.77 -17.21 14.44
N LEU A 258 -4.82 -16.26 14.45
CA LEU A 258 -3.39 -16.57 14.38
C LEU A 258 -2.91 -16.96 15.78
N HIS A 259 -2.74 -18.27 16.02
CA HIS A 259 -1.87 -18.75 17.08
C HIS A 259 -0.43 -18.39 16.71
N LEU A 260 0.12 -17.37 17.36
CA LEU A 260 1.54 -17.11 17.38
C LEU A 260 2.19 -18.19 18.26
N GLY A 261 2.81 -19.18 17.63
CA GLY A 261 3.79 -20.04 18.28
C GLY A 261 5.02 -19.20 18.62
N TYR A 262 5.44 -19.30 19.89
CA TYR A 262 6.68 -18.74 20.42
C TYR A 262 7.91 -19.43 19.82
#